data_AF-A0A6G1SB61-F1
#
_entry.id   AF-A0A6G1SB61-F1
#
_cell.length_a   1.000
_cell.length_b   1.000
_cell.length_c   1.000
_cell.angle_alpha   90.00
_cell.angle_beta   90.00
_cell.angle_gamma   90.00
#
_symmetry.space_group_name_H-M   'P 1'
#
loop_
_entity.id
_entity.type
_entity.pdbx_description
1 polymer ?
#
loop_
_entity_poly.entity_id
_entity_poly.type
_entity_poly.pdbx_seq_one_letter_code
_entity_poly.pdbx_strand_id
1 'polypeptide(L)'
;RERERERERESNISSKMGSAHEGTIDSVGISEDSATISYTKLIISFILIFSVYHYYTNIYCYFKRRGIRAPRPYPLVGNLVTVFFSDRMKLEREWSQRYGKLYGNFYGTRPKIIVNDAEILRQVCIKDFDSAPNHAASELLNHYQKNALFFTQDDHWKRLRALQSPTFTSGKIKRMFRLLDKCADDLVLCFSEHLDNDKQQLEKA
;
A
#
# COMPACT_ATOMS: atom_id res chain seq x y z
N ARG A 1 -38.88 69.05 40.48
CA ARG A 1 -37.52 69.51 40.86
C ARG A 1 -36.80 68.55 41.78
N GLU A 2 -37.15 68.40 43.06
CA GLU A 2 -36.41 67.48 43.96
C GLU A 2 -36.71 65.99 43.67
N ARG A 3 -37.99 65.66 43.49
CA ARG A 3 -38.44 64.31 43.08
C ARG A 3 -37.96 63.87 41.68
N GLU A 4 -37.61 64.80 40.80
CA GLU A 4 -37.02 64.47 39.48
C GLU A 4 -35.55 64.07 39.61
N ARG A 5 -34.81 64.76 40.49
CA ARG A 5 -33.39 64.46 40.73
C ARG A 5 -33.20 63.10 41.41
N GLU A 6 -34.14 62.68 42.26
CA GLU A 6 -34.14 61.33 42.83
C GLU A 6 -34.39 60.26 41.77
N ARG A 7 -35.37 60.46 40.88
CA ARG A 7 -35.64 59.51 39.79
C ARG A 7 -34.47 59.39 38.82
N GLU A 8 -33.80 60.50 38.51
CA GLU A 8 -32.58 60.47 37.68
C GLU A 8 -31.42 59.76 38.39
N ARG A 9 -31.29 59.90 39.71
CA ARG A 9 -30.29 59.16 40.50
C ARG A 9 -30.57 57.67 40.52
N GLU A 10 -31.82 57.26 40.76
CA GLU A 10 -32.21 55.85 40.77
C GLU A 10 -32.05 55.21 39.39
N SER A 11 -32.42 55.93 38.32
CA SER A 11 -32.20 55.51 36.93
C SER A 11 -30.71 55.32 36.61
N ASN A 12 -29.87 56.29 36.99
CA ASN A 12 -28.42 56.19 36.78
C ASN A 12 -27.79 55.06 37.61
N ILE A 13 -28.25 54.83 38.84
CA ILE A 13 -27.75 53.72 39.69
C ILE A 13 -28.16 52.38 39.08
N SER A 14 -29.41 52.23 38.64
CA SER A 14 -29.90 51.00 38.00
C SER A 14 -29.18 50.72 36.69
N SER A 15 -28.92 51.74 35.87
CA SER A 15 -28.15 51.63 34.62
C SER A 15 -26.69 51.22 34.89
N LYS A 16 -26.07 51.82 35.91
CA LYS A 16 -24.67 51.54 36.27
C LYS A 16 -24.49 50.16 36.92
N MET A 17 -25.47 49.69 37.69
CA MET A 17 -25.49 48.32 38.22
C MET A 17 -25.75 47.28 37.12
N GLY A 18 -26.65 47.57 36.17
CA GLY A 18 -26.87 46.72 35.00
C GLY A 18 -25.59 46.53 34.17
N SER A 19 -24.92 47.64 33.82
CA SER A 19 -23.69 47.61 33.01
C SER A 19 -22.51 46.92 33.73
N ALA A 20 -22.37 47.10 35.05
CA ALA A 20 -21.32 46.43 35.83
C ALA A 20 -21.54 44.92 35.94
N HIS A 21 -22.80 44.49 36.03
CA HIS A 21 -23.16 43.08 36.11
C HIS A 21 -23.00 42.38 34.74
N GLU A 22 -23.34 43.05 33.65
CA GLU A 22 -23.20 42.53 32.28
C GLU A 22 -21.72 42.38 31.87
N GLY A 23 -20.86 43.37 32.15
CA GLY A 23 -19.42 43.27 31.85
C GLY A 23 -18.63 42.25 32.69
N THR A 24 -19.13 41.89 33.88
CA THR A 24 -18.49 40.88 34.75
C THR A 24 -18.87 39.45 34.34
N ILE A 25 -20.11 39.23 33.87
CA ILE A 25 -20.56 37.92 33.37
C ILE A 25 -19.84 37.58 32.06
N ASP A 26 -19.71 38.55 31.14
CA ASP A 26 -19.08 38.31 29.84
C ASP A 26 -17.58 38.02 29.96
N SER A 27 -16.87 38.65 30.90
CA SER A 27 -15.41 38.45 31.06
C SER A 27 -15.04 37.13 31.75
N VAL A 28 -15.90 36.61 32.64
CA VAL A 28 -15.71 35.31 33.30
C VAL A 28 -16.05 34.15 32.36
N GLY A 29 -17.12 34.25 31.57
CA GLY A 29 -17.53 33.22 30.61
C GLY A 29 -16.55 33.01 29.44
N ILE A 30 -15.96 34.09 28.91
CA ILE A 30 -15.02 34.01 27.78
C ILE A 30 -13.71 33.29 28.16
N SER A 31 -13.26 33.39 29.41
CA SER A 31 -12.01 32.76 29.87
C SER A 31 -12.16 31.24 30.08
N GLU A 32 -13.26 30.81 30.70
CA GLU A 32 -13.53 29.38 30.94
C GLU A 32 -13.81 28.59 29.65
N ASP A 33 -14.52 29.19 28.69
CA ASP A 33 -14.79 28.59 27.39
C ASP A 33 -13.49 28.38 26.58
N SER A 34 -12.55 29.31 26.66
CA SER A 34 -11.25 29.17 25.97
C SER A 34 -10.41 28.01 26.52
N ALA A 35 -10.44 27.80 27.85
CA ALA A 35 -9.70 26.74 28.51
C ALA A 35 -10.34 25.37 28.25
N THR A 36 -11.66 25.26 28.32
CA THR A 36 -12.40 24.01 28.03
C THR A 36 -12.27 23.58 26.57
N ILE A 37 -12.27 24.53 25.62
CA ILE A 37 -11.96 24.27 24.21
C ILE A 37 -10.51 23.78 24.03
N SER A 38 -9.57 24.24 24.86
CA SER A 38 -8.17 23.76 24.84
C SER A 38 -8.05 22.32 25.35
N TYR A 39 -8.68 22.00 26.49
CA TYR A 39 -8.67 20.64 27.06
C TYR A 39 -9.38 19.61 26.16
N THR A 40 -10.51 19.96 25.56
CA THR A 40 -11.23 19.06 24.63
C THR A 40 -10.40 18.74 23.39
N LYS A 41 -9.66 19.71 22.84
CA LYS A 41 -8.70 19.48 21.74
C LYS A 41 -7.57 18.52 22.14
N LEU A 42 -7.03 18.64 23.35
CA LEU A 42 -5.99 17.74 23.85
C LEU A 42 -6.53 16.31 24.02
N ILE A 43 -7.75 16.15 24.56
CA ILE A 43 -8.40 14.84 24.71
C ILE A 43 -8.66 14.20 23.34
N ILE A 44 -9.21 14.95 22.38
CA ILE A 44 -9.44 14.45 21.01
C ILE A 44 -8.12 14.06 20.34
N SER A 45 -7.08 14.89 20.48
CA SER A 45 -5.73 14.58 19.98
C SER A 45 -5.17 13.30 20.59
N PHE A 46 -5.30 13.13 21.91
CA PHE A 46 -4.84 11.92 22.60
C PHE A 46 -5.60 10.67 22.13
N ILE A 47 -6.93 10.73 22.04
CA ILE A 47 -7.75 9.63 21.53
C ILE A 47 -7.38 9.29 20.09
N LEU A 48 -7.15 10.30 19.25
CA LEU A 48 -6.71 10.11 17.87
C LEU A 48 -5.34 9.42 17.81
N ILE A 49 -4.35 9.90 18.57
CA ILE A 49 -3.00 9.31 18.63
C ILE A 49 -3.07 7.86 19.15
N PHE A 50 -3.83 7.61 20.20
CA PHE A 50 -4.01 6.27 20.77
C PHE A 50 -4.68 5.32 19.78
N SER A 51 -5.74 5.78 19.12
CA SER A 51 -6.46 5.01 18.08
C SER A 51 -5.53 4.67 16.92
N VAL A 52 -4.77 5.65 16.43
CA VAL A 52 -3.78 5.48 15.36
C VAL A 52 -2.68 4.51 15.77
N TYR A 53 -2.13 4.66 16.98
CA TYR A 53 -1.11 3.76 17.53
C TYR A 53 -1.63 2.32 17.63
N HIS A 54 -2.84 2.13 18.17
CA HIS A 54 -3.44 0.81 18.31
C HIS A 54 -3.72 0.18 16.93
N TYR A 55 -4.26 0.95 15.98
CA TYR A 55 -4.47 0.52 14.60
C TYR A 55 -3.17 0.05 13.94
N TYR A 56 -2.09 0.85 14.01
CA TYR A 56 -0.80 0.47 13.45
C TYR A 56 -0.17 -0.74 14.15
N THR A 57 -0.26 -0.79 15.47
CA THR A 57 0.28 -1.91 16.24
C THR A 57 -0.45 -3.20 15.87
N ASN A 58 -1.76 -3.15 15.71
CA ASN A 58 -2.56 -4.31 15.31
C ASN A 58 -2.15 -4.86 13.93
N ILE A 59 -1.88 -3.97 12.98
CA ILE A 59 -1.44 -4.34 11.62
C ILE A 59 -0.01 -4.84 11.61
N TYR A 60 0.94 -4.04 12.09
CA TYR A 60 2.37 -4.33 11.91
C TYR A 60 2.91 -5.35 12.91
N CYS A 61 2.16 -5.69 13.97
CA CYS A 61 2.48 -6.85 14.81
C CYS A 61 1.95 -8.18 14.26
N TYR A 62 1.31 -8.21 13.07
CA TYR A 62 0.75 -9.42 12.48
C TYR A 62 1.73 -10.60 12.43
N PHE A 63 2.96 -10.37 11.94
CA PHE A 63 4.00 -11.40 11.87
C PHE A 63 4.64 -11.70 13.22
N LYS A 64 4.88 -10.65 14.03
CA LYS A 64 5.43 -10.80 15.39
C LYS A 64 4.55 -11.72 16.25
N ARG A 65 3.23 -11.56 16.19
CA ARG A 65 2.26 -12.41 16.90
C ARG A 65 2.24 -13.87 16.42
N ARG A 66 2.70 -14.13 15.19
CA ARG A 66 2.77 -15.47 14.58
C ARG A 66 4.17 -16.09 14.66
N GLY A 67 5.12 -15.43 15.34
CA GLY A 67 6.51 -15.89 15.39
C GLY A 67 7.25 -15.82 14.06
N ILE A 68 6.73 -15.09 13.08
CA ILE A 68 7.33 -14.95 11.75
C ILE A 68 8.26 -13.72 11.77
N ARG A 69 9.50 -13.91 11.29
CA ARG A 69 10.46 -12.82 11.16
C ARG A 69 10.08 -11.92 9.98
N ALA A 70 10.26 -10.61 10.12
CA ALA A 70 9.95 -9.63 9.08
C ALA A 70 10.85 -8.40 9.22
N PRO A 71 11.21 -7.72 8.11
CA PRO A 71 11.84 -6.41 8.18
C PRO A 71 10.88 -5.39 8.79
N ARG A 72 11.42 -4.42 9.54
CA ARG A 72 10.61 -3.39 10.18
C ARG A 72 9.88 -2.55 9.11
N PRO A 73 8.54 -2.47 9.14
CA PRO A 73 7.78 -1.67 8.18
C PRO A 73 7.82 -0.18 8.55
N TYR A 74 7.78 0.68 7.54
CA TYR A 74 7.47 2.09 7.71
C TYR A 74 5.96 2.29 7.89
N PRO A 75 5.52 3.31 8.66
CA PRO A 75 4.10 3.63 8.80
C PRO A 75 3.43 3.88 7.43
N LEU A 76 2.18 3.46 7.28
CA LEU A 76 1.33 3.53 6.06
C LEU A 76 1.82 2.72 4.86
N VAL A 77 3.08 2.86 4.48
CA VAL A 77 3.65 2.29 3.25
C VAL A 77 4.24 0.89 3.44
N GLY A 78 4.45 0.47 4.69
CA GLY A 78 5.06 -0.83 4.98
C GLY A 78 6.51 -0.88 4.52
N ASN A 79 6.88 -1.92 3.77
CA ASN A 79 8.20 -2.08 3.17
C ASN A 79 8.25 -1.66 1.69
N LEU A 80 7.19 -1.04 1.16
CA LEU A 80 7.12 -0.67 -0.26
C LEU A 80 8.28 0.20 -0.70
N VAL A 81 8.60 1.26 0.06
CA VAL A 81 9.70 2.20 -0.27
C VAL A 81 11.01 1.43 -0.42
N THR A 82 11.35 0.56 0.53
CA THR A 82 12.57 -0.25 0.45
C THR A 82 12.57 -1.13 -0.79
N VAL A 83 11.45 -1.78 -1.10
CA VAL A 83 11.32 -2.67 -2.27
C VAL A 83 11.38 -1.90 -3.60
N PHE A 84 10.84 -0.68 -3.66
CA PHE A 84 10.79 0.10 -4.89
C PHE A 84 12.12 0.79 -5.21
N PHE A 85 12.85 1.25 -4.20
CA PHE A 85 14.09 2.02 -4.40
C PHE A 85 15.37 1.18 -4.32
N SER A 86 15.28 -0.10 -3.96
CA SER A 86 16.44 -1.01 -3.89
C SER A 86 16.48 -1.94 -5.10
N ASP A 87 17.67 -2.46 -5.39
CA ASP A 87 17.82 -3.62 -6.28
C ASP A 87 17.07 -4.82 -5.66
N ARG A 88 15.99 -5.25 -6.34
CA ARG A 88 15.10 -6.29 -5.81
C ARG A 88 15.82 -7.62 -5.58
N MET A 89 16.68 -8.02 -6.51
CA MET A 89 17.37 -9.31 -6.44
C MET A 89 18.36 -9.34 -5.27
N LYS A 90 19.07 -8.23 -5.05
CA LYS A 90 19.97 -8.08 -3.89
C LYS A 90 19.18 -8.04 -2.58
N LEU A 91 18.12 -7.23 -2.52
CA LEU A 91 17.28 -7.08 -1.34
C LEU A 91 16.64 -8.40 -0.90
N GLU A 92 16.07 -9.16 -1.85
CA GLU A 92 15.46 -10.46 -1.56
C GLU A 92 16.49 -11.47 -1.06
N ARG A 93 17.71 -11.46 -1.61
CA ARG A 93 18.81 -12.31 -1.13
C ARG A 93 19.21 -11.94 0.30
N GLU A 94 19.39 -10.66 0.59
CA GLU A 94 19.74 -10.16 1.93
C GLU A 94 18.66 -10.51 2.95
N TRP A 95 17.39 -10.29 2.61
CA TRP A 95 16.27 -10.62 3.49
C TRP A 95 16.12 -12.11 3.70
N SER A 96 16.31 -12.93 2.65
CA SER A 96 16.34 -14.38 2.77
C SER A 96 17.43 -14.85 3.73
N GLN A 97 18.64 -14.30 3.62
CA GLN A 97 19.75 -14.62 4.52
C GLN A 97 19.47 -14.18 5.96
N ARG A 98 18.89 -12.99 6.15
CA ARG A 98 18.65 -12.38 7.46
C ARG A 98 17.46 -12.97 8.21
N TYR A 99 16.35 -13.20 7.51
CA TYR A 99 15.08 -13.62 8.12
C TYR A 99 14.79 -15.10 7.92
N GLY A 100 15.52 -15.78 7.03
CA GLY A 100 15.48 -17.20 6.81
C GLY A 100 14.57 -17.61 5.64
N LYS A 101 14.26 -18.91 5.61
CA LYS A 101 13.52 -19.53 4.50
C LYS A 101 12.06 -19.10 4.38
N LEU A 102 11.48 -18.53 5.44
CA LEU A 102 10.12 -18.01 5.46
C LEU A 102 10.09 -16.73 6.28
N TYR A 103 9.67 -15.63 5.67
CA TYR A 103 9.60 -14.34 6.34
C TYR A 103 8.43 -13.51 5.82
N GLY A 104 7.98 -12.55 6.62
CA GLY A 104 6.93 -11.62 6.26
C GLY A 104 7.48 -10.30 5.73
N ASN A 105 6.71 -9.56 4.95
CA ASN A 105 6.88 -8.13 4.73
C ASN A 105 5.49 -7.48 4.57
N PHE A 106 5.42 -6.16 4.54
CA PHE A 106 4.18 -5.43 4.36
C PHE A 106 4.20 -4.61 3.08
N TYR A 107 3.16 -4.74 2.26
CA TYR A 107 2.92 -3.83 1.15
C TYR A 107 1.79 -2.89 1.56
N GLY A 108 2.13 -1.67 1.98
CA GLY A 108 1.20 -0.81 2.70
C GLY A 108 0.83 -1.40 4.06
N THR A 109 -0.45 -1.70 4.25
CA THR A 109 -0.99 -2.41 5.43
C THR A 109 -1.19 -3.91 5.19
N ARG A 110 -1.00 -4.39 3.96
CA ARG A 110 -1.27 -5.79 3.59
C ARG A 110 -0.06 -6.68 3.96
N PRO A 111 -0.19 -7.67 4.85
CA PRO A 111 0.88 -8.61 5.13
C PRO A 111 1.11 -9.52 3.93
N LYS A 112 2.38 -9.78 3.60
CA LYS A 112 2.79 -10.74 2.58
C LYS A 112 3.85 -11.69 3.14
N ILE A 113 3.71 -12.97 2.85
CA ILE A 113 4.70 -13.98 3.21
C ILE A 113 5.56 -14.25 1.99
N ILE A 114 6.87 -14.29 2.21
CA ILE A 114 7.87 -14.73 1.23
C ILE A 114 8.32 -16.13 1.64
N VAL A 115 8.32 -17.04 0.67
CA VAL A 115 8.66 -18.46 0.86
C VAL A 115 9.86 -18.80 -0.02
N ASN A 116 10.96 -19.14 0.63
CA ASN A 116 12.24 -19.54 0.02
C ASN A 116 12.57 -21.01 0.31
N ASP A 117 11.56 -21.82 0.63
CA ASP A 117 11.69 -23.27 0.86
C ASP A 117 10.85 -24.03 -0.18
N ALA A 118 11.50 -24.97 -0.88
CA ALA A 118 10.87 -25.72 -1.97
C ALA A 118 9.75 -26.65 -1.48
N GLU A 119 9.83 -27.20 -0.26
CA GLU A 119 8.78 -28.08 0.26
C GLU A 119 7.53 -27.27 0.61
N ILE A 120 7.70 -26.07 1.20
CA ILE A 120 6.57 -25.17 1.49
C ILE A 120 5.94 -24.69 0.17
N LEU A 121 6.75 -24.32 -0.84
CA LEU A 121 6.22 -23.96 -2.16
C LEU A 121 5.46 -25.12 -2.80
N ARG A 122 5.99 -26.35 -2.74
CA ARG A 122 5.28 -27.55 -3.22
C ARG A 122 3.95 -27.75 -2.48
N GLN A 123 3.94 -27.54 -1.17
CA GLN A 123 2.72 -27.64 -0.37
C GLN A 123 1.66 -26.63 -0.86
N VAL A 124 2.00 -25.34 -0.90
CA VAL A 124 1.03 -24.28 -1.25
C VAL A 124 0.63 -24.32 -2.73
N CYS A 125 1.57 -24.51 -3.64
CA CYS A 125 1.32 -24.39 -5.08
C CYS A 125 0.76 -25.66 -5.73
N ILE A 126 0.86 -26.83 -5.07
CA ILE A 126 0.44 -28.11 -5.65
C ILE A 126 -0.54 -28.84 -4.72
N LYS A 127 -0.15 -29.14 -3.47
CA LYS A 127 -0.96 -29.97 -2.59
C LYS A 127 -2.20 -29.22 -2.08
N ASP A 128 -2.02 -27.97 -1.66
CA ASP A 128 -3.06 -27.11 -1.08
C ASP A 128 -3.45 -25.96 -2.02
N PHE A 129 -3.34 -26.16 -3.35
CA PHE A 129 -3.60 -25.11 -4.34
C PHE A 129 -4.97 -24.46 -4.16
N ASP A 130 -5.99 -25.25 -3.83
CA ASP A 130 -7.37 -24.77 -3.63
C ASP A 130 -7.51 -23.76 -2.47
N SER A 131 -6.53 -23.69 -1.56
CA SER A 131 -6.50 -22.69 -0.48
C SER A 131 -6.07 -21.29 -0.96
N ALA A 132 -5.31 -21.21 -2.06
CA ALA A 132 -4.76 -19.98 -2.60
C ALA A 132 -4.71 -20.02 -4.15
N PRO A 133 -5.86 -20.16 -4.83
CA PRO A 133 -5.90 -20.36 -6.28
C PRO A 133 -5.60 -19.08 -7.08
N ASN A 134 -5.71 -17.91 -6.43
CA ASN A 134 -5.70 -16.62 -7.10
C ASN A 134 -4.37 -15.89 -6.93
N HIS A 135 -3.91 -15.25 -8.01
CA HIS A 135 -2.80 -14.30 -7.95
C HIS A 135 -3.19 -13.01 -7.23
N ALA A 136 -2.18 -12.23 -6.81
CA ALA A 136 -2.41 -10.93 -6.20
C ALA A 136 -3.17 -10.01 -7.16
N ALA A 137 -4.36 -9.57 -6.74
CA ALA A 137 -5.15 -8.62 -7.50
C ALA A 137 -4.40 -7.28 -7.61
N SER A 138 -4.39 -6.71 -8.81
CA SER A 138 -3.89 -5.36 -9.06
C SER A 138 -5.07 -4.44 -9.38
N GLU A 139 -5.24 -3.43 -8.53
CA GLU A 139 -6.28 -2.42 -8.68
C GLU A 139 -5.98 -1.46 -9.85
N LEU A 140 -4.73 -1.44 -10.33
CA LEU A 140 -4.26 -0.58 -11.42
C LEU A 140 -4.58 -1.12 -12.83
N LEU A 141 -5.10 -2.34 -12.94
CA LEU A 141 -5.40 -2.95 -14.23
C LEU A 141 -6.70 -2.40 -14.81
N ASN A 142 -6.70 -2.12 -16.12
CA ASN A 142 -7.91 -1.75 -16.84
C ASN A 142 -8.86 -2.96 -17.01
N HIS A 143 -10.09 -2.69 -17.46
CA HIS A 143 -11.12 -3.72 -17.69
C HIS A 143 -10.62 -4.90 -18.54
N TYR A 144 -9.90 -4.64 -19.63
CA TYR A 144 -9.41 -5.70 -20.52
C TYR A 144 -8.31 -6.53 -19.87
N GLN A 145 -7.38 -5.87 -19.17
CA GLN A 145 -6.28 -6.53 -18.48
C GLN A 145 -6.77 -7.43 -17.35
N LYS A 146 -7.83 -7.05 -16.63
CA LYS A 146 -8.45 -7.88 -15.59
C LYS A 146 -9.00 -9.20 -16.13
N ASN A 147 -9.36 -9.26 -17.41
CA ASN A 147 -9.85 -10.46 -18.09
C ASN A 147 -8.74 -11.33 -18.71
N ALA A 148 -7.46 -10.94 -18.57
CA ALA A 148 -6.35 -11.78 -19.00
C ALA A 148 -6.16 -12.94 -18.01
N LEU A 149 -5.74 -14.11 -18.54
CA LEU A 149 -5.64 -15.36 -17.77
C LEU A 149 -4.91 -15.20 -16.42
N PHE A 150 -3.85 -14.40 -16.35
CA PHE A 150 -3.07 -14.22 -15.12
C PHE A 150 -3.79 -13.42 -14.01
N PHE A 151 -4.81 -12.65 -14.36
CA PHE A 151 -5.49 -11.73 -13.44
C PHE A 151 -6.93 -12.13 -13.14
N THR A 152 -7.51 -13.02 -13.94
CA THR A 152 -8.81 -13.63 -13.64
C THR A 152 -8.74 -14.54 -12.43
N GLN A 153 -9.86 -14.71 -11.75
CA GLN A 153 -9.95 -15.45 -10.48
C GLN A 153 -10.88 -16.66 -10.59
N ASP A 154 -10.66 -17.62 -9.71
CA ASP A 154 -11.56 -18.75 -9.42
C ASP A 154 -12.01 -19.51 -10.69
N ASP A 155 -13.32 -19.75 -10.84
CA ASP A 155 -13.88 -20.53 -11.94
C ASP A 155 -13.70 -19.86 -13.31
N HIS A 156 -13.59 -18.53 -13.34
CA HIS A 156 -13.31 -17.83 -14.59
C HIS A 156 -11.89 -18.13 -15.07
N TRP A 157 -10.91 -18.11 -14.16
CA TRP A 157 -9.55 -18.56 -14.45
C TRP A 157 -9.52 -20.02 -14.91
N LYS A 158 -10.21 -20.93 -14.19
CA LYS A 158 -10.28 -22.36 -14.56
C LYS A 158 -10.80 -22.55 -15.99
N ARG A 159 -11.87 -21.84 -16.35
CA ARG A 159 -12.46 -21.89 -17.70
C ARG A 159 -11.51 -21.37 -18.77
N LEU A 160 -10.90 -20.19 -18.57
CA LEU A 160 -9.94 -19.63 -19.53
C LEU A 160 -8.70 -20.53 -19.68
N ARG A 161 -8.21 -21.10 -18.57
CA ARG A 161 -7.07 -22.02 -18.57
C ARG A 161 -7.39 -23.28 -19.38
N ALA A 162 -8.57 -23.87 -19.17
CA ALA A 162 -9.01 -25.04 -19.93
C ALA A 162 -9.14 -24.76 -21.43
N LEU A 163 -9.59 -23.56 -21.80
CA LEU A 163 -9.69 -23.13 -23.20
C LEU A 163 -8.33 -22.93 -23.87
N GLN A 164 -7.35 -22.36 -23.16
CA GLN A 164 -6.05 -22.01 -23.72
C GLN A 164 -5.01 -23.14 -23.67
N SER A 165 -5.10 -24.04 -22.69
CA SER A 165 -4.12 -25.13 -22.52
C SER A 165 -3.93 -26.01 -23.77
N PRO A 166 -4.98 -26.36 -24.55
CA PRO A 166 -4.83 -27.14 -25.79
C PRO A 166 -4.00 -26.47 -26.88
N THR A 167 -3.73 -25.16 -26.80
CA THR A 167 -2.90 -24.43 -27.77
C THR A 167 -1.41 -24.74 -27.58
N PHE A 168 -0.98 -25.06 -26.36
CA PHE A 168 0.42 -25.29 -26.00
C PHE A 168 0.79 -26.77 -25.86
N THR A 169 0.08 -27.65 -26.56
CA THR A 169 0.43 -29.08 -26.60
C THR A 169 1.73 -29.29 -27.36
N SER A 170 2.50 -30.33 -26.99
CA SER A 170 3.76 -30.67 -27.66
C SER A 170 3.61 -30.82 -29.18
N GLY A 171 2.49 -31.36 -29.65
CA GLY A 171 2.20 -31.49 -31.09
C GLY A 171 1.95 -30.16 -31.81
N LYS A 172 1.30 -29.18 -31.16
CA LYS A 172 1.15 -27.82 -31.73
C LYS A 172 2.47 -27.06 -31.70
N ILE A 173 3.21 -27.12 -30.60
CA ILE A 173 4.53 -26.49 -30.47
C ILE A 173 5.49 -27.04 -31.54
N LYS A 174 5.54 -28.37 -31.74
CA LYS A 174 6.38 -28.99 -32.78
C LYS A 174 6.03 -28.51 -34.20
N ARG A 175 4.75 -28.24 -34.47
CA ARG A 175 4.34 -27.65 -35.76
C ARG A 175 4.77 -26.20 -35.93
N MET A 176 4.73 -25.42 -34.85
CA MET A 176 5.20 -24.03 -34.86
C MET A 176 6.72 -23.90 -34.95
N PHE A 177 7.46 -24.96 -34.62
CA PHE A 177 8.93 -24.94 -34.59
C PHE A 177 9.56 -24.43 -35.89
N ARG A 178 9.00 -24.79 -37.06
CA ARG A 178 9.50 -24.30 -38.36
C ARG A 178 9.48 -22.78 -38.50
N LEU A 179 8.48 -22.12 -37.91
CA LEU A 179 8.40 -20.66 -37.92
C LEU A 179 9.41 -20.04 -36.94
N LEU A 180 9.59 -20.66 -35.78
CA LEU A 180 10.59 -20.23 -34.81
C LEU A 180 12.02 -20.34 -35.37
N ASP A 181 12.30 -21.43 -36.08
CA ASP A 181 13.58 -21.69 -36.75
C ASP A 181 13.88 -20.60 -37.79
N LYS A 182 12.90 -20.29 -38.65
CA LYS A 182 13.02 -19.18 -39.59
C LYS A 182 13.30 -17.84 -38.91
N CYS A 183 12.58 -17.52 -37.82
CA CYS A 183 12.84 -16.29 -37.07
C CYS A 183 14.25 -16.27 -36.46
N ALA A 184 14.81 -17.43 -36.10
CA ALA A 184 16.17 -17.53 -35.61
C ALA A 184 17.20 -17.32 -36.73
N ASP A 185 16.97 -17.88 -37.92
CA ASP A 185 17.81 -17.64 -39.10
C ASP A 185 17.81 -16.16 -39.49
N ASP A 186 16.63 -15.53 -39.57
CA ASP A 186 16.47 -14.11 -39.86
C ASP A 186 17.24 -13.26 -38.83
N LEU A 187 17.20 -13.64 -37.55
CA LEU A 187 17.94 -12.98 -36.49
C LEU A 187 19.47 -13.09 -36.69
N VAL A 188 19.98 -14.29 -37.00
CA VAL A 188 21.41 -14.54 -37.25
C VAL A 188 21.90 -13.71 -38.44
N LEU A 189 21.10 -13.65 -39.52
CA LEU A 189 21.41 -12.84 -40.69
C LEU A 189 21.53 -11.36 -40.31
N CYS A 190 20.55 -10.79 -39.61
CA CYS A 190 20.61 -9.41 -39.15
C CYS A 190 21.86 -9.12 -38.28
N PHE A 191 22.25 -10.04 -37.40
CA PHE A 191 23.46 -9.88 -36.60
C PHE A 191 24.73 -9.90 -37.46
N SER A 192 24.82 -10.81 -38.44
CA SER A 192 25.98 -10.88 -39.33
C SER A 192 26.13 -9.62 -40.18
N GLU A 193 25.04 -9.12 -40.76
CA GLU A 193 25.04 -7.87 -41.53
C GLU A 193 25.47 -6.67 -40.69
N HIS A 194 25.01 -6.58 -39.43
CA HIS A 194 25.41 -5.50 -38.54
C HIS A 194 26.91 -5.55 -38.22
N LEU A 195 27.46 -6.73 -37.92
CA LEU A 195 28.88 -6.91 -37.64
C LEU A 195 29.77 -6.59 -38.83
N ASP A 196 29.35 -6.94 -40.04
CA ASP A 196 30.12 -6.65 -41.25
C ASP A 196 30.08 -5.16 -41.61
N ASN A 197 28.94 -4.50 -41.37
CA ASN A 197 28.83 -3.04 -41.51
C ASN A 197 29.72 -2.29 -40.50
N ASP A 198 29.76 -2.74 -39.25
CA ASP A 198 30.62 -2.14 -38.21
C ASP A 198 32.12 -2.29 -38.55
N LYS A 199 32.53 -3.45 -39.06
CA LYS A 199 33.91 -3.67 -39.53
C LYS A 199 34.26 -2.73 -40.69
N GLN A 200 33.38 -2.59 -41.67
CA GLN A 200 33.61 -1.69 -42.80
C GLN A 200 33.69 -0.22 -42.40
N GLN A 201 32.99 0.19 -41.33
CA GLN A 201 33.11 1.56 -40.80
C GLN A 201 34.43 1.77 -40.07
N LEU A 202 34.90 0.77 -39.30
CA LEU A 202 36.20 0.82 -38.63
C LEU A 202 37.38 0.81 -39.60
N GLU A 203 37.30 0.08 -40.72
CA GLU A 203 38.34 0.07 -41.75
C GLU A 203 38.41 1.38 -42.56
N LYS A 204 37.35 2.20 -42.52
CA LYS A 204 37.28 3.50 -43.22
C LYS A 204 37.69 4.69 -42.35
N ALA A 205 37.84 4.50 -41.04
CA ALA A 205 38.22 5.53 -40.06
C ALA A 205 39.74 5.53 -39.81
#